data_AF-A0ABD1DSI0-F1
#
_entry.id   AF-A0ABD1DSI0-F1
#
_cell.length_a   1.000
_cell.length_b   1.000
_cell.length_c   1.000
_cell.angle_alpha   90.00
_cell.angle_beta   90.00
_cell.angle_gamma   90.00
#
_symmetry.space_group_name_H-M   'P 1'
#
loop_
_entity.id
_entity.type
_entity.pdbx_description
1 polymer ?
#
loop_
_entity_poly.entity_id
_entity_poly.type
_entity_poly.pdbx_seq_one_letter_code
_entity_poly.pdbx_strand_id
1 'polypeptide(L)'
;MTHFFEIVYLVVAVSLIHTFDSIEAARNNKFVTCGSVLKLLNVDYRVRLHSHDVKYGTGSGQQSVTATEVQEDVNSHWSVMAATGKFCERG
;
A
#
# COMPACT_ATOMS: atom_id res chain seq x y z
N MET A 1 -5.07 -43.59 4.10
CA MET A 1 -5.53 -42.79 2.93
C MET A 1 -6.58 -41.76 3.35
N THR A 2 -7.62 -42.13 4.11
CA THR A 2 -8.65 -41.22 4.65
C THR A 2 -8.10 -40.10 5.54
N HIS A 3 -7.20 -40.41 6.49
CA HIS A 3 -6.59 -39.38 7.37
C HIS A 3 -5.77 -38.32 6.63
N PHE A 4 -5.20 -38.66 5.47
CA PHE A 4 -4.48 -37.69 4.65
C PHE A 4 -5.44 -36.66 4.05
N PHE A 5 -6.58 -37.11 3.52
CA PHE A 5 -7.62 -36.22 3.00
C PHE A 5 -8.23 -35.33 4.09
N GLU A 6 -8.44 -35.86 5.30
CA GLU A 6 -8.91 -35.06 6.45
C GLU A 6 -7.91 -33.96 6.84
N ILE A 7 -6.61 -34.27 6.88
CA ILE A 7 -5.56 -33.29 7.19
C ILE A 7 -5.52 -32.20 6.11
N VAL A 8 -5.58 -32.57 4.82
CA VAL A 8 -5.62 -31.60 3.73
C VAL A 8 -6.85 -30.70 3.85
N TYR A 9 -8.02 -31.27 4.14
CA TYR A 9 -9.25 -30.50 4.31
C TYR A 9 -9.15 -29.51 5.47
N LEU A 10 -8.58 -29.95 6.60
CA LEU A 10 -8.37 -29.10 7.77
C LEU A 10 -7.39 -27.95 7.48
N VAL A 11 -6.26 -28.23 6.83
CA VAL A 11 -5.29 -27.18 6.45
C VAL A 11 -5.90 -26.16 5.51
N VAL A 12 -6.68 -26.61 4.51
CA VAL A 12 -7.37 -25.72 3.58
C VAL A 12 -8.41 -24.87 4.34
N ALA A 13 -9.20 -25.48 5.22
CA ALA A 13 -10.20 -24.76 6.01
C ALA A 13 -9.56 -23.67 6.89
N VAL A 14 -8.47 -23.99 7.60
CA VAL A 14 -7.73 -23.02 8.42
C VAL A 14 -7.11 -21.91 7.56
N SER A 15 -6.54 -22.26 6.41
CA SER A 15 -5.96 -21.28 5.48
C SER A 15 -7.02 -20.30 4.96
N LEU A 16 -8.20 -20.83 4.62
CA LEU A 16 -9.34 -20.02 4.21
C LEU A 16 -9.77 -19.08 5.34
N ILE A 17 -9.93 -19.57 6.57
CA ILE A 17 -10.31 -18.73 7.73
C ILE A 17 -9.30 -17.59 7.94
N HIS A 18 -7.99 -17.86 7.93
CA HIS A 18 -6.97 -16.83 8.10
C HIS A 18 -6.97 -15.77 6.98
N THR A 19 -7.23 -16.19 5.74
CA THR A 19 -7.33 -15.24 4.62
C THR A 19 -8.57 -14.36 4.73
N PHE A 20 -9.70 -14.89 5.21
CA PHE A 20 -10.90 -14.09 5.47
C PHE A 20 -10.68 -13.02 6.55
N ASP A 21 -10.08 -13.38 7.69
CA ASP A 21 -9.81 -12.41 8.76
C ASP A 21 -8.89 -11.28 8.29
N SER A 22 -7.87 -11.64 7.50
CA SER A 22 -6.92 -10.67 6.94
C SER A 22 -7.59 -9.69 5.97
N ILE A 23 -8.54 -10.17 5.16
CA ILE A 23 -9.31 -9.33 4.22
C ILE A 23 -10.21 -8.35 4.98
N GLU A 24 -10.91 -8.81 6.02
CA GLU A 24 -11.80 -7.95 6.80
C GLU A 24 -11.04 -6.85 7.54
N ALA A 25 -9.87 -7.20 8.11
CA ALA A 25 -8.97 -6.23 8.71
C ALA A 25 -8.49 -5.17 7.68
N ALA A 26 -8.15 -5.59 6.46
CA ALA A 26 -7.75 -4.67 5.39
C ALA A 26 -8.90 -3.73 4.96
N ARG A 27 -10.15 -4.22 4.92
CA ARG A 27 -11.32 -3.42 4.56
C ARG A 27 -11.71 -2.39 5.63
N ASN A 28 -11.49 -2.72 6.90
CA ASN A 28 -11.84 -1.86 8.03
C ASN A 28 -10.69 -0.95 8.50
N ASN A 29 -9.66 -0.72 7.67
CA ASN A 29 -8.56 0.15 8.07
C ASN A 29 -8.99 1.63 8.05
N LYS A 30 -9.58 2.08 9.15
CA LYS A 30 -10.13 3.45 9.31
C LYS A 30 -9.06 4.50 9.57
N PHE A 31 -7.86 4.08 9.93
CA PHE A 31 -6.80 4.97 10.37
C PHE A 31 -5.57 4.82 9.47
N VAL A 32 -4.89 5.94 9.25
CA VAL A 32 -3.56 5.94 8.63
C VAL A 32 -2.54 5.80 9.75
N THR A 33 -1.80 4.70 9.74
CA THR A 33 -0.76 4.36 10.73
C THR A 33 0.63 4.36 10.10
N CYS A 34 1.67 4.30 10.94
CA CYS A 34 3.02 4.04 10.46
C CYS A 34 3.08 2.72 9.67
N GLY A 35 3.71 2.75 8.50
CA GLY A 35 3.78 1.63 7.56
C GLY A 35 2.57 1.52 6.62
N SER A 36 1.57 2.40 6.74
CA SER A 36 0.48 2.49 5.75
C SER A 36 1.02 2.91 4.38
N VAL A 37 0.51 2.28 3.32
CA VAL A 37 0.76 2.70 1.93
C VAL A 37 -0.54 3.22 1.34
N LEU A 38 -0.50 4.44 0.80
CA LEU A 38 -1.70 5.14 0.31
C LEU A 38 -1.44 5.88 -1.00
N LYS A 39 -2.51 6.25 -1.69
CA LYS A 39 -2.49 7.18 -2.83
C LYS A 39 -3.21 8.46 -2.43
N LEU A 40 -2.60 9.62 -2.68
CA LEU A 40 -3.18 10.92 -2.36
C LEU A 40 -3.93 11.46 -3.58
N LEU A 41 -5.26 11.63 -3.46
CA LEU A 41 -6.13 12.17 -4.51
C LEU A 41 -6.41 13.65 -4.23
N ASN A 42 -6.14 14.52 -5.20
CA ASN A 42 -6.73 15.84 -5.23
C ASN A 42 -8.20 15.71 -5.67
N VAL A 43 -9.15 16.11 -4.83
CA VAL A 43 -10.59 15.91 -5.07
C VAL A 43 -11.19 16.87 -6.10
N ASP A 44 -10.62 18.07 -6.23
CA ASP A 44 -11.12 19.10 -7.15
C ASP A 44 -10.75 18.75 -8.61
N TYR A 45 -9.50 18.35 -8.83
CA TYR A 45 -8.95 18.05 -10.15
C TYR A 45 -8.94 16.55 -10.47
N ARG A 46 -9.24 15.68 -9.51
CA ARG A 46 -9.26 14.21 -9.64
C ARG A 46 -7.95 13.59 -10.12
N VAL A 47 -6.84 14.19 -9.75
CA VAL A 47 -5.47 13.73 -10.05
C VAL A 47 -4.78 13.21 -8.79
N ARG A 48 -3.84 12.27 -8.94
CA ARG A 48 -3.09 11.67 -7.84
C ARG A 48 -1.67 12.20 -7.76
N LEU A 49 -1.18 12.41 -6.53
CA LEU A 49 0.22 12.77 -6.29
C LEU A 49 1.11 11.59 -6.69
N HIS A 50 2.13 11.85 -7.50
CA HIS A 50 3.10 10.83 -7.92
C HIS A 50 4.50 11.41 -8.08
N SER A 51 5.52 10.54 -8.04
CA SER A 51 6.93 10.91 -8.21
C SER A 51 7.50 10.31 -9.48
N HIS A 52 8.20 11.08 -10.31
CA HIS A 52 8.81 10.54 -11.52
C HIS A 52 10.05 11.32 -11.94
N ASP A 53 10.88 10.67 -12.77
CA ASP A 53 12.08 11.28 -13.33
C ASP A 53 11.70 12.35 -14.35
N VAL A 54 12.31 13.54 -14.21
CA VAL A 54 12.21 14.61 -15.21
C VAL A 54 13.59 15.12 -15.54
N LYS A 55 13.85 15.31 -16.84
CA LYS A 55 15.12 15.82 -17.34
C LYS A 55 15.10 17.35 -17.36
N TYR A 56 15.23 17.97 -16.18
CA TYR A 56 15.51 19.39 -16.11
C TYR A 56 16.98 19.62 -16.46
N GLY A 57 17.27 20.55 -17.37
CA GLY A 57 18.65 20.85 -17.79
C GLY A 57 19.53 21.44 -16.67
N THR A 58 18.92 21.91 -15.58
CA THR A 58 19.55 22.48 -14.38
C THR A 58 18.70 22.19 -13.15
N GLY A 59 19.26 22.22 -11.93
CA GLY A 59 18.52 22.05 -10.67
C GLY A 59 19.13 20.99 -9.76
N SER A 60 18.34 20.47 -8.83
CA SER A 60 18.81 19.46 -7.85
C SER A 60 19.03 18.06 -8.44
N GLY A 61 18.47 17.77 -9.63
CA GLY A 61 18.53 16.45 -10.26
C GLY A 61 17.70 15.36 -9.58
N GLN A 62 16.90 15.71 -8.57
CA GLN A 62 15.99 14.79 -7.89
C GLN A 62 14.71 14.56 -8.70
N GLN A 63 13.94 13.52 -8.33
CA GLN A 63 12.63 13.28 -8.93
C GLN A 63 11.70 14.47 -8.73
N SER A 64 10.82 14.68 -9.72
CA SER A 64 9.74 15.65 -9.58
C SER A 64 8.55 15.01 -8.89
N VAL A 65 7.86 15.78 -8.07
CA VAL A 65 6.59 15.39 -7.45
C VAL A 65 5.50 16.24 -8.08
N THR A 66 4.59 15.58 -8.81
CA THR A 66 3.54 16.22 -9.62
C THR A 66 2.22 15.49 -9.44
N ALA A 67 1.22 15.86 -10.24
CA ALA A 67 -0.07 15.19 -10.27
C ALA A 67 -0.30 14.47 -11.60
N THR A 68 -0.90 13.28 -11.55
CA THR A 68 -1.24 12.46 -12.72
C THR A 68 -2.71 12.06 -12.73
N GLU A 69 -3.31 11.99 -13.91
CA GLU A 69 -4.65 11.42 -14.12
C GLU A 69 -4.64 9.88 -14.14
N VAL A 70 -3.46 9.26 -14.27
CA VAL A 70 -3.30 7.80 -14.37
C VAL A 70 -3.54 7.17 -12.99
N GLN A 71 -4.71 6.58 -12.81
CA GLN A 71 -5.14 6.03 -11.52
C GLN A 71 -4.27 4.86 -11.04
N GLU A 72 -3.82 4.04 -11.99
CA GLU A 72 -3.04 2.82 -11.75
C GLU A 72 -1.53 3.06 -11.77
N ASP A 73 -1.08 4.32 -11.78
CA ASP A 73 0.35 4.62 -11.72
C ASP A 73 0.94 4.12 -10.40
N VAL A 74 1.94 3.23 -10.50
CA VAL A 74 2.65 2.66 -9.35
C VAL A 74 3.39 3.76 -8.59
N ASN A 75 3.83 4.80 -9.28
CA ASN A 75 4.53 5.93 -8.66
C ASN A 75 3.63 6.84 -7.82
N SER A 76 2.33 6.56 -7.77
CA SER A 76 1.38 7.25 -6.90
C SER A 76 1.30 6.65 -5.48
N HIS A 77 2.03 5.58 -5.17
CA HIS A 77 2.04 4.97 -3.84
C HIS A 77 3.02 5.69 -2.90
N TRP A 78 2.52 6.12 -1.76
CA TRP A 78 3.29 6.81 -0.72
C TRP A 78 3.25 5.99 0.57
N SER A 79 4.43 5.70 1.12
CA SER A 79 4.56 5.01 2.40
C SER A 79 4.67 6.01 3.55
N VAL A 80 3.85 5.82 4.58
CA VAL A 80 3.84 6.65 5.78
C VAL A 80 4.90 6.11 6.74
N MET A 81 5.94 6.90 7.00
CA MET A 81 7.06 6.53 7.85
C MET A 81 7.20 7.52 9.02
N ALA A 82 8.06 7.16 9.99
CA ALA A 82 8.49 8.10 11.01
C ALA A 82 9.20 9.30 10.39
N ALA A 83 9.26 10.39 11.16
CA ALA A 83 10.11 11.52 10.81
C ALA A 83 11.57 11.06 10.63
N THR A 84 12.32 11.76 9.78
CA THR A 84 13.72 11.43 9.46
C THR A 84 14.54 11.20 10.73
N GLY A 85 15.24 10.06 10.78
CA GLY A 85 16.08 9.68 11.92
C GLY A 85 15.31 9.08 13.11
N LYS A 86 13.99 8.89 13.01
CA LYS A 86 13.17 8.22 14.02
C LYS A 86 12.65 6.89 13.52
N PHE A 87 12.21 6.06 14.47
CA PHE A 87 11.53 4.79 14.21
C PHE A 87 10.07 4.88 14.70
N CYS A 88 9.16 4.21 13.99
CA CYS A 88 7.81 3.94 14.46
C CYS A 88 7.49 2.47 14.18
N GLU A 89 6.80 1.84 15.13
CA GLU A 89 6.26 0.50 14.92
C GLU A 89 5.11 0.56 13.91
N ARG A 90 5.01 -0.49 13.10
CA ARG A 90 3.89 -0.63 12.17
C ARG A 90 2.60 -0.79 12.97
N GLY A 91 1.65 0.11 12.73
CA GLY A 91 0.34 0.12 13.40
C GLY A 91 -0.76 -0.50 12.56
#